data_AF-A0A199VWV4-F1
#
_entry.id   AF-A0A199VWV4-F1
#
_cell.length_a   1.000
_cell.length_b   1.000
_cell.length_c   1.000
_cell.angle_alpha   90.00
_cell.angle_beta   90.00
_cell.angle_gamma   90.00
#
_symmetry.space_group_name_H-M   'P 1'
#
loop_
_entity.id
_entity.type
_entity.pdbx_description
1 polymer ?
#
loop_
_entity_poly.entity_id
_entity_poly.type
_entity_poly.pdbx_seq_one_letter_code
_entity_poly.pdbx_strand_id
1 'polypeptide(L)'
;MRINRTTSSPTVFTHKGKNVGTVAMSAIDGLMRGMEVIDTGAPLSVSVGGATLERIFDILGEPVDNLDPVDTRIISPINKSVHSFIQLDVKLSIIETGIN
;
A
#
# COMPACT_ATOMS: atom_id res chain seq x y z
N MET A 1 -9.14 1.72 5.51
CA MET A 1 -10.55 2.14 5.35
C MET A 1 -11.01 1.76 3.94
N ARG A 2 -12.20 1.16 3.76
CA ARG A 2 -12.70 0.63 2.48
C ARG A 2 -14.18 0.99 2.29
N ILE A 3 -14.57 1.32 1.05
CA ILE A 3 -15.94 1.77 0.71
C ILE A 3 -16.69 0.62 0.00
N ASN A 4 -17.92 0.31 0.44
CA ASN A 4 -18.68 -0.88 0.02
C ASN A 4 -19.15 -0.92 -1.46
N ARG A 5 -18.84 0.09 -2.28
CA ARG A 5 -19.25 0.16 -3.71
C ARG A 5 -18.16 0.53 -4.71
N THR A 6 -16.99 0.91 -4.23
CA THR A 6 -15.86 1.33 -5.07
C THR A 6 -14.59 0.76 -4.47
N THR A 7 -13.71 0.22 -5.31
CA THR A 7 -12.35 -0.25 -4.96
C THR A 7 -11.43 0.89 -4.49
N SER A 8 -11.98 2.06 -4.14
CA SER A 8 -11.22 3.09 -3.45
C SER A 8 -10.95 2.60 -2.03
N SER A 9 -9.68 2.28 -1.76
CA SER A 9 -9.16 2.09 -0.41
C SER A 9 -8.60 3.43 0.07
N PRO A 10 -9.40 4.32 0.68
CA PRO A 10 -8.90 5.56 1.24
C PRO A 10 -7.93 5.28 2.40
N THR A 11 -6.82 6.00 2.41
CA THR A 11 -5.86 5.97 3.52
C THR A 11 -6.11 7.15 4.45
N VAL A 12 -6.13 6.91 5.76
CA VAL A 12 -6.27 7.96 6.78
C VAL A 12 -4.99 8.78 6.83
N PHE A 13 -5.12 10.10 6.75
CA PHE A 13 -4.00 11.04 6.75
C PHE A 13 -3.99 11.94 8.00
N THR A 14 -5.16 12.32 8.51
CA THR A 14 -5.27 13.15 9.72
C THR A 14 -6.34 12.64 10.67
N HIS A 15 -6.12 12.84 11.97
CA HIS A 15 -7.08 12.59 13.03
C HIS A 15 -7.33 13.88 13.81
N LYS A 16 -8.60 14.33 13.89
CA LYS A 16 -9.02 15.53 14.62
C LYS A 16 -10.25 15.21 15.48
N GLY A 17 -9.99 14.80 16.73
CA GLY A 17 -11.05 14.41 17.67
C GLY A 17 -11.79 13.17 17.18
N LYS A 18 -13.08 13.26 16.90
CA LYS A 18 -13.87 12.13 16.36
C LYS A 18 -13.86 12.03 14.84
N ASN A 19 -13.20 12.97 14.16
CA ASN A 19 -13.18 13.04 12.70
C ASN A 19 -11.81 12.60 12.17
N VAL A 20 -11.83 11.94 11.01
CA VAL A 20 -10.63 11.56 10.27
C VAL A 20 -10.65 12.18 8.88
N GLY A 21 -9.53 12.75 8.46
CA GLY A 21 -9.29 13.17 7.08
C GLY A 21 -8.63 12.03 6.32
N THR A 22 -9.18 11.67 5.17
CA THR A 22 -8.67 10.58 4.32
C THR A 22 -8.32 11.10 2.94
N VAL A 23 -7.40 10.41 2.27
CA VAL A 23 -7.06 10.62 0.85
C VAL A 23 -7.57 9.42 0.08
N ALA A 24 -8.40 9.66 -0.93
CA ALA A 24 -8.85 8.63 -1.86
C ALA A 24 -7.69 8.29 -2.81
N MET A 25 -7.44 6.98 -2.99
CA MET A 25 -6.36 6.47 -3.85
C MET A 25 -6.83 6.15 -5.28
N SER A 26 -8.11 6.38 -5.56
CA SER A 26 -8.73 6.20 -6.88
C SER A 26 -9.82 7.27 -7.09
N ALA A 27 -10.47 7.23 -8.25
CA ALA A 27 -11.57 8.14 -8.57
C ALA A 27 -12.67 8.14 -7.47
N ILE A 28 -13.22 9.33 -7.24
CA ILE A 28 -14.24 9.61 -6.20
C ILE A 28 -15.65 9.77 -6.77
N ASP A 29 -15.83 9.47 -8.04
CA ASP A 29 -17.14 9.57 -8.70
C ASP A 29 -18.16 8.68 -8.00
N GLY A 30 -19.34 9.26 -7.73
CA GLY A 30 -20.44 8.56 -7.05
C GLY A 30 -20.30 8.47 -5.52
N LEU A 31 -19.25 9.02 -4.91
CA LEU A 31 -19.20 9.15 -3.46
C LEU A 31 -20.21 10.20 -2.95
N MET A 32 -21.01 9.82 -1.96
CA MET A 32 -22.01 10.66 -1.32
C MET A 32 -21.90 10.62 0.20
N ARG A 33 -22.37 11.67 0.86
CA ARG A 33 -22.44 11.70 2.33
C ARG A 33 -23.38 10.61 2.84
N GLY A 34 -23.02 9.99 3.96
CA GLY A 34 -23.78 8.89 4.54
C GLY A 34 -23.51 7.52 3.92
N MET A 35 -22.62 7.43 2.91
CA MET A 35 -22.11 6.12 2.48
C MET A 35 -21.38 5.43 3.62
N GLU A 36 -21.63 4.13 3.74
CA GLU A 36 -20.94 3.28 4.68
C GLU A 36 -19.46 3.17 4.30
N VAL A 37 -18.61 3.32 5.31
CA VAL A 37 -17.17 3.12 5.16
C VAL A 37 -16.69 2.24 6.30
N ILE A 38 -15.91 1.23 5.95
CA ILE A 38 -15.39 0.23 6.87
C ILE A 38 -13.96 0.60 7.22
N ASP A 39 -13.65 0.76 8.50
CA ASP A 39 -12.26 0.81 8.93
C ASP A 39 -11.67 -0.61 8.91
N THR A 40 -10.56 -0.77 8.21
CA THR A 40 -9.86 -2.05 8.09
C THR A 40 -9.00 -2.33 9.33
N GLY A 41 -8.76 -1.33 10.18
CA GLY A 41 -7.93 -1.45 11.39
C GLY A 41 -6.42 -1.64 11.13
N ALA A 42 -6.05 -1.90 9.86
CA ALA A 42 -4.68 -2.06 9.42
C ALA A 42 -4.32 -1.01 8.33
N PRO A 43 -3.04 -0.61 8.23
CA PRO A 43 -2.54 0.19 7.13
C PRO A 43 -2.74 -0.50 5.77
N LEU A 44 -2.71 0.28 4.69
CA LEU A 44 -2.64 -0.26 3.34
C LEU A 44 -1.42 -1.20 3.23
N SER A 45 -1.68 -2.42 2.81
CA SER A 45 -0.70 -3.50 2.73
C SER A 45 -0.79 -4.18 1.38
N VAL A 46 0.36 -4.59 0.85
CA VAL A 46 0.48 -5.19 -0.48
C VAL A 46 1.16 -6.55 -0.38
N SER A 47 0.93 -7.44 -1.34
CA SER A 47 1.66 -8.71 -1.44
C SER A 47 3.16 -8.44 -1.65
N VAL A 48 4.02 -9.25 -1.06
CA VAL A 48 5.48 -9.15 -1.22
C VAL A 48 6.12 -10.55 -1.31
N GLY A 49 7.32 -10.60 -1.87
CA GLY A 49 8.14 -11.81 -1.92
C GLY A 49 8.26 -12.40 -3.32
N GLY A 50 8.56 -13.70 -3.42
CA GLY A 50 8.77 -14.35 -4.71
C GLY A 50 7.55 -14.30 -5.64
N ALA A 51 6.34 -14.30 -5.07
CA ALA A 51 5.09 -14.25 -5.82
C ALA A 51 4.86 -12.93 -6.59
N THR A 52 5.57 -11.87 -6.22
CA THR A 52 5.46 -10.56 -6.90
C THR A 52 6.52 -10.35 -7.98
N LEU A 53 7.47 -11.27 -8.14
CA LEU A 53 8.49 -11.17 -9.19
C LEU A 53 7.83 -11.32 -10.55
N GLU A 54 8.27 -10.52 -11.53
CA GLU A 54 7.77 -10.50 -12.91
C GLU A 54 6.28 -10.09 -13.07
N ARG A 55 5.67 -9.56 -12.00
CA ARG A 55 4.28 -9.10 -12.00
C ARG A 55 4.18 -7.57 -12.06
N ILE A 56 3.06 -7.06 -12.59
CA ILE A 56 2.77 -5.61 -12.64
C ILE A 56 1.59 -5.31 -11.72
N PHE A 57 1.79 -4.34 -10.82
CA PHE A 57 0.80 -3.93 -9.82
C PHE A 57 0.48 -2.45 -9.91
N ASP A 58 -0.72 -2.08 -9.45
CA ASP A 58 -1.08 -0.71 -9.17
C ASP A 58 -0.59 -0.25 -7.78
N ILE A 59 -0.95 0.99 -7.40
CA ILE A 59 -0.57 1.57 -6.10
C ILE A 59 -1.26 0.90 -4.89
N LEU A 60 -2.37 0.19 -5.12
CA LEU A 60 -3.09 -0.56 -4.10
C LEU A 60 -2.53 -1.98 -3.94
N GLY A 61 -1.59 -2.38 -4.81
CA GLY A 61 -1.03 -3.73 -4.83
C GLY A 61 -1.88 -4.73 -5.59
N GLU A 62 -2.84 -4.27 -6.40
CA GLU A 62 -3.67 -5.12 -7.24
C GLU A 62 -2.95 -5.42 -8.57
N PRO A 63 -2.93 -6.68 -9.05
CA PRO A 63 -2.28 -7.03 -10.30
C PRO A 63 -3.04 -6.46 -11.50
N VAL A 64 -2.32 -5.83 -12.43
CA VAL A 64 -2.88 -5.21 -13.66
C VAL A 64 -2.31 -5.82 -14.95
N ASP A 65 -1.64 -6.96 -14.82
CA ASP A 65 -0.98 -7.69 -15.92
C ASP A 65 -1.87 -8.70 -16.66
N ASN A 66 -3.16 -8.81 -16.32
CA ASN A 66 -4.12 -9.79 -16.86
C ASN A 66 -3.68 -11.26 -16.71
N LEU A 67 -2.78 -11.56 -15.78
CA LEU A 67 -2.37 -12.92 -15.42
C LEU A 67 -3.24 -13.46 -14.27
N ASP A 68 -2.97 -14.70 -13.88
CA ASP A 68 -3.62 -15.32 -12.73
C ASP A 68 -3.42 -14.53 -11.43
N PRO A 69 -4.34 -14.66 -10.45
CA PRO A 69 -4.22 -14.00 -9.16
C PRO A 69 -2.86 -14.25 -8.49
N VAL A 70 -2.29 -13.22 -7.88
CA VAL A 70 -1.05 -13.32 -7.11
C VAL A 70 -1.33 -13.98 -5.77
N ASP A 71 -0.38 -14.78 -5.30
CA ASP A 71 -0.42 -15.33 -3.95
C ASP A 71 -0.29 -14.22 -2.89
N THR A 72 -1.34 -14.05 -2.09
CA THR A 72 -1.42 -13.01 -1.05
C THR A 72 -1.09 -13.53 0.35
N ARG A 73 -0.42 -14.69 0.48
CA ARG A 73 -0.05 -15.25 1.80
C ARG A 73 0.92 -14.37 2.59
N ILE A 74 1.80 -13.64 1.90
CA ILE A 74 2.75 -12.73 2.53
C ILE A 74 2.39 -11.31 2.11
N ILE A 75 1.85 -10.55 3.06
CA ILE A 75 1.53 -9.14 2.87
C ILE A 75 2.39 -8.28 3.78
N SER A 76 2.65 -7.05 3.34
CA SER A 76 3.44 -6.10 4.08
C SER A 76 2.80 -4.71 4.02
N PRO A 77 2.74 -3.96 5.13
CA PRO A 77 2.29 -2.58 5.11
C PRO A 77 3.24 -1.71 4.29
N ILE A 78 2.69 -0.76 3.54
CA ILE A 78 3.48 0.18 2.73
C ILE A 78 4.16 1.25 3.60
N ASN A 79 3.55 1.57 4.74
CA ASN A 79 4.11 2.48 5.72
C ASN A 79 4.72 1.65 6.86
N LYS A 80 6.06 1.66 6.93
CA LYS A 80 6.82 0.97 7.97
C LYS A 80 7.57 1.99 8.82
N SER A 81 7.71 1.68 10.11
CA SER A 81 8.62 2.41 10.97
C SER A 81 10.03 2.35 10.40
N VAL A 82 10.74 3.46 10.50
CA VAL A 82 12.16 3.52 10.15
C VAL A 82 12.93 2.53 11.04
N HIS A 83 13.97 1.92 10.47
CA HIS A 83 14.89 1.06 11.21
C HIS A 83 15.52 1.84 12.38
N SER A 84 15.81 1.14 13.47
CA SER A 84 16.50 1.75 14.61
C SER A 84 17.94 2.12 14.23
N PHE A 85 18.50 3.15 14.88
CA PHE A 85 19.87 3.60 14.60
C PHE A 85 20.92 2.48 14.73
N ILE A 86 20.72 1.56 15.67
CA ILE A 86 21.63 0.43 15.94
C ILE A 86 21.63 -0.61 14.80
N GLN A 87 20.57 -0.65 13.99
CA GLN A 87 20.44 -1.56 12.85
C GLN A 87 21.00 -0.99 11.55
N LEU A 88 21.46 0.27 11.55
CA LEU A 88 22.06 0.89 10.36
C LEU A 88 23.48 0.38 10.18
N ASP A 89 23.75 -0.26 9.05
CA ASP A 89 25.11 -0.62 8.64
C ASP A 89 25.77 0.56 7.92
N VAL A 90 26.97 0.96 8.36
CA VAL A 90 27.73 2.12 7.81
C VAL A 90 28.78 1.63 6.79
N LYS A 91 28.65 0.40 6.32
CA LYS A 91 29.62 -0.20 5.40
C LYS A 91 29.58 0.49 4.03
N LEU A 92 30.70 1.09 3.64
CA LEU A 92 30.91 1.52 2.26
C LEU A 92 31.15 0.29 1.38
N SER A 93 30.22 0.03 0.45
CA SER A 93 30.38 -0.96 -0.61
C SER A 93 30.24 -0.29 -1.97
N ILE A 94 31.22 -0.51 -2.85
CA ILE A 94 31.12 -0.11 -4.25
C ILE A 94 30.28 -1.16 -4.98
N ILE A 95 29.19 -0.73 -5.61
CA ILE A 95 28.38 -1.57 -6.49
C ILE A 95 28.73 -1.19 -7.92
N GLU A 96 29.61 -1.96 -8.54
CA GLU A 96 29.96 -1.77 -9.94
C GLU A 96 28.72 -2.03 -10.81
N THR A 97 28.38 -1.07 -11.66
CA THR A 97 27.18 -1.13 -12.51
C THR A 97 27.45 -1.80 -13.85
N GLY A 98 28.71 -2.10 -14.17
CA GLY A 98 29.11 -2.67 -15.46
C GLY A 98 28.99 -1.72 -16.66
N ILE A 99 28.76 -0.41 -16.42
CA ILE A 99 28.67 0.62 -17.45
C ILE A 99 30.07 1.23 -17.66
N ASN A 100 30.52 1.28 -18.91
CA ASN A 100 31.78 1.91 -19.35
C ASN A 100 31.48 3.03 -20.34
#